data_AF-A0A5N5D5Z9-F1
#
_entry.id   AF-A0A5N5D5Z9-F1
#
_cell.length_a   1.000
_cell.length_b   1.000
_cell.length_c   1.000
_cell.angle_alpha   90.00
_cell.angle_beta   90.00
_cell.angle_gamma   90.00
#
_symmetry.space_group_name_H-M   'P 1'
#
loop_
_entity.id
_entity.type
_entity.pdbx_description
1 polymer ?
#
loop_
_entity_poly.entity_id
_entity_poly.type
_entity_poly.pdbx_seq_one_letter_code
_entity_poly.pdbx_strand_id
1 'polypeptide(L)'
;MKFFIFSFLLAMLAACVVGTAPTKSVLISADSAGVIDHAIQWIEDQEGVVLHKYTLIHAFLASAPASVFEKAKDTFTTNNWGDLVMEEDQEVHAWNEGAN
;
A
#
# COMPACT_ATOMS: atom_id res chain seq x y z
N MET A 1 21.73 13.07 -40.30
CA MET A 1 20.52 13.52 -39.55
C MET A 1 19.66 12.36 -39.02
N LYS A 2 19.56 11.22 -39.71
CA LYS A 2 18.79 10.04 -39.25
C LYS A 2 19.19 9.50 -37.86
N PHE A 3 20.47 9.46 -37.51
CA PHE A 3 20.93 8.93 -36.21
C PHE A 3 20.58 9.82 -35.01
N PHE A 4 20.49 11.14 -35.19
CA PHE A 4 20.11 12.06 -34.11
C PHE A 4 18.65 11.86 -33.69
N ILE A 5 17.76 11.60 -34.66
CA ILE A 5 16.34 11.35 -34.39
C ILE A 5 16.16 10.04 -33.63
N PHE A 6 16.90 8.98 -34.00
CA PHE A 6 16.87 7.72 -33.27
C PHE A 6 17.40 7.86 -31.83
N SER A 7 18.50 8.58 -31.62
CA SER A 7 19.04 8.81 -30.28
C SER A 7 18.10 9.65 -29.42
N PHE A 8 17.42 10.63 -30.01
CA PHE A 8 16.44 11.46 -29.31
C PHE A 8 15.18 10.67 -28.92
N LEU A 9 14.66 9.84 -29.84
CA LEU A 9 13.52 8.95 -29.56
C LEU A 9 13.86 7.91 -28.48
N LEU A 10 15.08 7.36 -28.48
CA LEU A 10 15.53 6.41 -27.46
C LEU A 10 15.67 7.07 -26.08
N ALA A 11 16.21 8.29 -26.02
CA ALA A 11 16.28 9.07 -24.78
C ALA A 11 14.89 9.44 -24.25
N MET A 12 13.95 9.78 -25.13
CA MET A 12 12.58 10.10 -24.76
C MET A 12 11.82 8.85 -24.28
N LEU A 13 12.06 7.68 -24.88
CA LEU A 13 11.45 6.42 -24.45
C LEU A 13 11.96 5.99 -23.07
N ALA A 14 13.24 6.20 -22.76
CA ALA A 14 13.81 5.93 -21.44
C ALA A 14 13.20 6.81 -20.34
N ALA A 15 12.78 8.04 -20.66
CA ALA A 15 12.12 8.94 -19.72
C ALA A 15 10.65 8.55 -19.42
N CYS A 16 10.01 7.75 -20.28
CA CYS A 16 8.60 7.37 -20.14
C CYS A 16 8.37 6.09 -19.31
N VAL A 17 9.42 5.43 -18.80
CA VAL A 17 9.30 4.14 -18.08
C VAL A 17 8.98 4.32 -16.59
N VAL A 18 8.55 5.50 -16.15
CA VAL A 18 8.06 5.69 -14.78
C VAL A 18 6.59 5.29 -14.71
N GLY A 19 6.34 3.97 -14.74
CA GLY A 19 5.02 3.45 -14.39
C GLY A 19 4.81 3.61 -12.88
N THR A 20 3.72 4.25 -12.48
CA THR A 20 3.31 4.27 -11.07
C THR A 20 3.01 2.83 -10.66
N ALA A 21 3.65 2.35 -9.59
CA ALA A 21 3.38 1.02 -9.06
C ALA A 21 1.88 0.90 -8.71
N PRO A 22 1.24 -0.25 -8.99
CA PRO A 22 -0.15 -0.44 -8.65
C PRO A 22 -0.33 -0.25 -7.14
N THR A 23 -1.22 0.67 -6.78
CA THR A 23 -1.62 0.90 -5.39
C THR A 23 -2.60 -0.19 -4.95
N LYS A 24 -2.49 -0.61 -3.70
CA LYS A 24 -3.39 -1.55 -3.05
C LYS A 24 -3.98 -0.92 -1.80
N SER A 25 -5.23 -1.25 -1.50
CA SER A 25 -5.85 -0.95 -0.21
C SER A 25 -5.70 -2.16 0.70
N VAL A 26 -5.09 -1.95 1.86
CA VAL A 26 -4.76 -3.02 2.82
C VAL A 26 -5.24 -2.61 4.20
N LEU A 27 -5.99 -3.50 4.84
CA LEU A 27 -6.34 -3.43 6.25
C LEU A 27 -5.15 -3.97 7.05
N ILE A 28 -4.63 -3.16 7.96
CA ILE A 28 -3.50 -3.50 8.82
C ILE A 28 -4.00 -3.52 10.26
N SER A 29 -3.76 -4.62 10.97
CA SER A 29 -4.14 -4.82 12.37
C SER A 29 -2.99 -5.37 13.20
N ALA A 30 -3.04 -5.15 14.52
CA ALA A 30 -2.04 -5.63 15.46
C ALA A 30 -2.67 -5.78 16.86
N ASP A 31 -2.04 -6.56 17.73
CA ASP A 31 -2.56 -6.83 19.08
C ASP A 31 -2.62 -5.58 19.97
N SER A 32 -1.74 -4.60 19.70
CA SER A 32 -1.50 -3.43 20.53
C SER A 32 -1.76 -2.13 19.77
N ALA A 33 -2.50 -1.21 20.42
CA ALA A 33 -2.73 0.13 19.89
C ALA A 33 -1.43 0.91 19.63
N GLY A 34 -0.39 0.72 20.47
CA GLY A 34 0.90 1.39 20.26
C GLY A 34 1.64 0.91 19.01
N VAL A 35 1.44 -0.35 18.62
CA VAL A 35 2.00 -0.89 17.36
C VAL A 35 1.28 -0.28 16.17
N ILE A 36 -0.04 -0.08 16.27
CA ILE A 36 -0.85 0.55 15.24
C ILE A 36 -0.50 2.03 15.06
N ASP A 37 -0.35 2.79 16.15
CA ASP A 37 0.04 4.19 16.06
C ASP A 37 1.41 4.34 15.38
N HIS A 38 2.34 3.43 15.69
CA HIS A 38 3.64 3.40 15.04
C HIS A 38 3.56 2.97 13.56
N ALA A 39 2.72 1.98 13.23
CA ALA A 39 2.50 1.54 11.86
C ALA A 39 1.85 2.63 11.00
N ILE A 40 0.92 3.40 11.56
CA ILE A 40 0.31 4.56 10.90
C ILE A 40 1.39 5.58 10.52
N GLN A 41 2.24 5.96 11.48
CA GLN A 41 3.34 6.91 11.24
C GLN A 41 4.29 6.38 10.17
N TRP A 42 4.68 5.11 10.26
CA TRP A 42 5.59 4.50 9.30
C TRP A 42 5.01 4.49 7.88
N ILE A 43 3.72 4.19 7.71
CA ILE A 43 3.05 4.20 6.41
C ILE A 43 2.98 5.62 5.84
N GLU A 44 2.66 6.62 6.68
CA GLU A 44 2.64 8.03 6.27
C GLU A 44 4.06 8.51 5.84
N ASP A 45 5.11 8.08 6.54
CA ASP A 45 6.51 8.37 6.19
C ASP A 45 6.96 7.73 4.87
N GLN A 46 6.29 6.67 4.42
CA GLN A 46 6.50 6.05 3.12
C GLN A 46 5.56 6.59 2.02
N GLU A 47 4.98 7.78 2.24
CA GLU A 47 4.02 8.43 1.34
C GLU A 47 2.74 7.60 1.10
N GLY A 48 2.43 6.67 2.01
CA GLY A 48 1.17 5.94 2.03
C GLY A 48 0.03 6.79 2.59
N VAL A 49 -1.21 6.49 2.18
CA VAL A 49 -2.39 7.24 2.60
C VAL A 49 -3.24 6.40 3.54
N VAL A 50 -3.43 6.87 4.77
CA VAL A 50 -4.39 6.25 5.71
C VAL A 50 -5.81 6.68 5.36
N LEU A 51 -6.65 5.73 4.98
CA LEU A 51 -8.04 5.95 4.56
C LEU A 51 -9.00 5.94 5.74
N HIS A 52 -8.79 5.04 6.70
CA HIS A 52 -9.66 4.90 7.86
C HIS A 52 -8.89 4.33 9.06
N LYS A 53 -9.30 4.71 10.28
CA LYS A 53 -8.72 4.19 11.53
C LYS A 53 -9.80 3.50 12.35
N TYR A 54 -9.56 2.26 12.75
CA TYR A 54 -10.45 1.44 13.55
C TYR A 54 -9.88 1.27 14.97
N THR A 55 -10.36 2.10 15.91
CA THR A 55 -9.86 2.07 17.29
C THR A 55 -10.21 0.78 18.03
N LEU A 56 -11.41 0.21 17.80
CA LEU A 56 -11.92 -0.94 18.58
C LEU A 56 -11.18 -2.24 18.28
N ILE A 57 -10.75 -2.44 17.04
CA ILE A 57 -10.07 -3.66 16.57
C ILE A 57 -8.56 -3.46 16.40
N HIS A 58 -8.04 -2.30 16.84
CA HIS A 58 -6.64 -1.92 16.66
C HIS A 58 -6.20 -2.14 15.21
N ALA A 59 -6.87 -1.46 14.28
CA ALA A 59 -6.57 -1.57 12.86
C ALA A 59 -6.67 -0.23 12.14
N PHE A 60 -6.12 -0.15 10.93
CA PHE A 60 -6.33 0.96 10.02
C PHE A 60 -6.33 0.46 8.57
N LEU A 61 -7.08 1.15 7.73
CA LEU A 61 -7.10 0.94 6.29
C LEU A 61 -6.13 1.94 5.66
N ALA A 62 -5.21 1.46 4.83
CA ALA A 62 -4.26 2.29 4.11
C ALA A 62 -4.17 1.93 2.63
N SER A 63 -3.86 2.92 1.80
CA SER A 63 -3.60 2.78 0.38
C SER A 63 -2.15 3.17 0.09
N ALA A 64 -1.37 2.23 -0.46
CA ALA A 64 0.02 2.44 -0.82
C ALA A 64 0.46 1.44 -1.90
N PRO A 65 1.63 1.61 -2.53
CA PRO A 65 2.24 0.58 -3.37
C PRO A 65 2.47 -0.72 -2.57
N ALA A 66 2.26 -1.88 -3.20
CA ALA A 66 2.41 -3.18 -2.52
C ALA A 66 3.77 -3.37 -1.82
N SER A 67 4.84 -2.81 -2.39
CA SER A 67 6.19 -2.87 -1.82
C SER A 67 6.32 -2.18 -0.45
N VAL A 68 5.45 -1.21 -0.14
CA VAL A 68 5.42 -0.52 1.15
C VAL A 68 4.94 -1.46 2.24
N PHE A 69 3.88 -2.24 1.98
CA PHE A 69 3.33 -3.19 2.96
C PHE A 69 4.28 -4.37 3.22
N GLU A 70 4.93 -4.90 2.19
CA GLU A 70 5.96 -5.94 2.35
C GLU A 70 7.14 -5.44 3.19
N LYS A 71 7.60 -4.20 2.93
CA LYS A 71 8.65 -3.55 3.74
C LYS A 71 8.19 -3.28 5.17
N ALA A 72 6.94 -2.87 5.38
CA ALA A 72 6.39 -2.65 6.71
C ALA A 72 6.46 -3.95 7.52
N LYS A 73 5.99 -5.06 6.94
CA LYS A 73 6.03 -6.37 7.58
C LYS A 73 7.46 -6.77 7.96
N ASP A 74 8.40 -6.68 7.03
CA ASP A 74 9.81 -7.03 7.26
C ASP A 74 10.47 -6.13 8.33
N THR A 75 10.22 -4.82 8.26
CA THR A 75 10.80 -3.83 9.19
C THR A 75 10.28 -4.01 10.61
N PHE A 76 8.98 -4.22 10.77
CA PHE A 76 8.35 -4.39 12.09
C PHE A 76 8.82 -5.66 12.78
N THR A 77 8.94 -6.77 12.04
CA THR A 77 9.50 -8.02 12.55
C THR A 77 10.99 -7.88 12.87
N THR A 78 11.80 -7.33 11.94
CA THR A 78 13.25 -7.20 12.13
C THR A 78 13.62 -6.30 13.32
N ASN A 79 12.88 -5.21 13.52
CA ASN A 79 13.13 -4.29 14.63
C ASN A 79 12.41 -4.67 15.92
N ASN A 80 11.68 -5.80 15.95
CA ASN A 80 10.91 -6.28 17.09
C ASN A 80 9.93 -5.21 17.63
N TRP A 81 9.28 -4.49 16.72
CA TRP A 81 8.28 -3.47 17.07
C TRP A 81 6.88 -4.04 17.28
N GLY A 82 6.63 -5.25 16.78
CA GLY A 82 5.38 -5.97 16.91
C GLY A 82 5.02 -6.70 15.61
N ASP A 83 4.04 -7.58 15.69
CA ASP A 83 3.54 -8.31 14.53
C ASP A 83 2.38 -7.56 13.89
N LEU A 84 2.47 -7.39 12.57
CA LEU A 84 1.42 -6.78 11.75
C LEU A 84 0.68 -7.88 10.98
N VAL A 85 -0.64 -7.89 11.11
CA VAL A 85 -1.54 -8.69 10.27
C VAL A 85 -2.08 -7.79 9.17
N MET A 86 -1.88 -8.19 7.91
CA MET A 86 -2.23 -7.41 6.74
C MET A 86 -3.15 -8.23 5.84
N GLU A 87 -4.26 -7.64 5.43
CA GLU A 87 -5.26 -8.23 4.54
C GLU A 87 -5.64 -7.23 3.45
N GLU A 88 -5.78 -7.69 2.20
CA GLU A 88 -6.28 -6.82 1.13
C GLU A 88 -7.75 -6.49 1.37
N ASP A 89 -8.13 -5.22 1.19
CA ASP A 89 -9.51 -4.78 1.37
C ASP A 89 -10.39 -5.32 0.23
N GLN A 90 -11.24 -6.30 0.55
CA GLN A 90 -12.08 -6.98 -0.42
C GLN A 90 -13.44 -6.31 -0.56
N GLU A 91 -13.95 -6.29 -1.79
CA GLU A 91 -15.32 -5.84 -2.05
C GLU A 91 -16.33 -6.88 -1.57
N VAL A 92 -17.33 -6.42 -0.82
CA VAL A 92 -18.45 -7.24 -0.36
C VAL A 92 -19.74 -6.78 -1.03
N HIS A 93 -20.52 -7.72 -1.57
CA HIS A 93 -21.78 -7.42 -2.24
C HIS A 93 -22.98 -7.80 -1.37
N ALA A 94 -24.02 -6.98 -1.43
CA ALA A 94 -25.30 -7.33 -0.80
C ALA A 94 -25.88 -8.59 -1.46
N TRP A 95 -26.23 -9.57 -0.64
CA TRP A 95 -26.89 -10.79 -1.10
C TRP A 95 -28.33 -10.48 -1.49
N ASN A 96 -28.64 -10.49 -2.78
CA ASN A 96 -29.99 -10.21 -3.28
C ASN A 96 -30.62 -11.51 -3.83
N GLU A 97 -31.29 -12.25 -2.95
CA GLU A 97 -32.13 -13.39 -3.31
C GLU A 97 -33.51 -12.88 -3.79
N GLY A 98 -33.61 -12.52 -5.07
CA GLY A 98 -34.91 -12.39 -5.75
C GLY A 98 -35.25 -10.99 -6.28
N ALA A 99 -35.18 -10.89 -7.61
CA ALA A 99 -36.18 -10.15 -8.39
C ALA A 99 -36.46 -11.00 -9.64
N ASN A 100 -37.23 -12.07 -9.45
CA ASN A 100 -37.97 -12.70 -10.54
C ASN A 100 -39.32 -11.99 -10.65
#